data_AF-A0A9E8RU61-F1
#
_entry.id   AF-A0A9E8RU61-F1
#
_cell.length_a   1.000
_cell.length_b   1.000
_cell.length_c   1.000
_cell.angle_alpha   90.00
_cell.angle_beta   90.00
_cell.angle_gamma   90.00
#
_symmetry.space_group_name_H-M   'P 1'
#
loop_
_entity.id
_entity.type
_entity.pdbx_description
1 polymer ?
#
loop_
_entity_poly.entity_id
_entity_poly.type
_entity_poly.pdbx_seq_one_letter_code
_entity_poly.pdbx_strand_id
1 'polypeptide(L)' 'MEFVKSELLKLIEQTRKEEGCLQYDLHQDNTNPAIFVFDEKWQNRDLWQQHMKNEHLKAYSKATEGTIESFTVNEMSLL' A
#
# COMPACT_ATOMS: atom_id res chain seq x y z
N MET A 1 -2.93 -1.31 16.21
CA MET A 1 -1.81 -0.60 15.55
C MET A 1 -0.74 -1.57 15.08
N GLU A 2 -0.10 -2.33 15.98
CA GLU A 2 0.90 -3.34 15.59
C GLU A 2 0.38 -4.40 14.61
N PHE A 3 -0.88 -4.82 14.73
CA PHE A 3 -1.51 -5.74 13.77
C PHE A 3 -1.61 -5.16 12.36
N VAL A 4 -2.16 -3.96 12.19
CA VAL A 4 -2.25 -3.33 10.85
C VAL A 4 -0.86 -3.12 10.26
N LYS A 5 0.10 -2.67 11.09
CA LYS A 5 1.50 -2.53 10.68
C LYS A 5 2.09 -3.86 10.18
N SER A 6 1.85 -4.98 10.88
CA SER A 6 2.36 -6.27 10.45
C SER A 6 1.71 -6.77 9.16
N GLU A 7 0.42 -6.51 8.94
CA GLU A 7 -0.25 -6.83 7.67
C GLU A 7 0.27 -5.95 6.51
N LEU A 8 0.51 -4.65 6.74
CA LEU A 8 1.11 -3.74 5.75
C LEU A 8 2.52 -4.18 5.34
N LEU A 9 3.35 -4.61 6.29
CA LEU A 9 4.73 -5.06 6.02
C LEU A 9 4.78 -6.30 5.10
N LYS A 10 3.76 -7.17 5.13
CA LYS A 10 3.68 -8.35 4.25
C LYS A 10 3.50 -7.97 2.77
N LEU A 11 2.97 -6.78 2.49
CA LEU A 11 2.74 -6.32 1.12
C LEU A 11 4.06 -6.03 0.40
N ILE A 12 5.04 -5.47 1.12
CA ILE A 12 6.24 -4.86 0.55
C ILE A 12 6.99 -5.79 -0.40
N GLU A 13 7.37 -6.98 0.06
CA GLU A 13 8.18 -7.89 -0.77
C GLU A 13 7.42 -8.46 -1.97
N GLN A 14 6.09 -8.58 -1.86
CA GLN A 14 5.27 -9.09 -2.95
C GLN A 14 5.05 -8.00 -3.99
N THR A 15 4.66 -6.79 -3.56
CA THR A 15 4.43 -5.66 -4.46
C THR A 15 5.68 -5.27 -5.23
N ARG A 16 6.85 -5.27 -4.58
CA ARG A 16 8.12 -4.95 -5.25
C ARG A 16 8.53 -5.94 -6.35
N LYS A 17 7.91 -7.13 -6.41
CA LYS A 17 8.11 -8.12 -7.48
C LYS A 17 7.12 -7.97 -8.62
N GLU A 18 6.12 -7.10 -8.48
CA GLU A 18 5.12 -6.88 -9.52
C GLU A 18 5.69 -6.15 -10.72
N GLU A 19 5.14 -6.48 -11.89
CA GLU A 19 5.48 -5.80 -13.13
C GLU A 19 5.17 -4.30 -13.03
N GLY A 20 6.18 -3.48 -13.34
CA GLY A 20 6.05 -2.02 -13.34
C GLY A 20 6.10 -1.34 -11.98
N CYS A 21 6.29 -2.07 -10.87
CA CYS A 21 6.57 -1.45 -9.57
C CYS A 21 7.99 -0.85 -9.58
N LEU A 22 8.08 0.48 -9.52
CA LEU A 22 9.36 1.22 -9.49
C LEU A 22 9.77 1.62 -8.07
N GLN A 23 8.79 1.90 -7.21
CA GLN A 23 8.98 2.23 -5.79
C GLN A 23 7.76 1.77 -5.00
N TYR A 24 7.99 1.25 -3.80
CA TYR A 24 6.93 0.85 -2.86
C TYR A 24 7.47 0.91 -1.43
N ASP A 25 7.32 2.06 -0.80
CA ASP A 25 7.95 2.37 0.49
C ASP A 25 6.91 2.72 1.55
N LEU A 26 6.93 1.99 2.66
CA LEU A 26 6.03 2.19 3.78
C LEU A 26 6.62 3.18 4.78
N HIS A 27 5.86 4.21 5.08
CA HIS A 27 6.15 5.21 6.10
C HIS A 27 5.11 5.14 7.21
N GLN A 28 5.53 5.49 8.42
CA GLN A 28 4.65 5.73 9.56
C GLN A 28 4.79 7.20 9.93
N ASP A 29 3.67 7.88 10.17
CA ASP A 29 3.72 9.30 10.52
C ASP A 29 4.48 9.51 11.85
N ASN A 30 5.28 10.58 11.90
CA ASN A 30 6.15 10.87 13.04
C ASN A 30 5.40 11.39 14.28
N THR A 31 4.17 11.86 14.11
CA THR A 31 3.37 12.49 15.17
C THR A 31 2.18 11.60 15.58
N ASN A 32 1.49 11.02 14.60
CA ASN A 32 0.37 10.12 14.81
C ASN A 32 0.71 8.71 14.33
N PRO A 33 1.12 7.79 15.22
CA PRO A 33 1.54 6.45 14.83
C PRO A 33 0.42 5.60 14.21
N ALA A 34 -0.85 6.04 14.24
CA ALA A 34 -1.95 5.35 13.56
C ALA A 34 -1.99 5.61 12.05
N ILE A 35 -1.22 6.58 11.56
CA ILE A 35 -1.15 6.92 10.14
C ILE A 35 0.03 6.18 9.50
N PHE A 36 -0.27 5.46 8.42
CA PHE A 36 0.69 4.80 7.56
C PHE A 36 0.51 5.31 6.13
N VAL A 37 1.61 5.46 5.39
CA VAL A 37 1.60 5.98 4.02
C VAL A 37 2.51 5.11 3.16
N PHE A 38 1.98 4.59 2.05
CA PHE A 38 2.80 4.07 0.98
C PHE A 38 3.13 5.19 0.00
N ASP A 39 4.42 5.40 -0.27
CA ASP A 39 4.88 6.17 -1.43
C ASP A 39 5.22 5.18 -2.55
N GLU A 40 4.44 5.27 -3.62
CA GLU A 40 4.45 4.31 -4.72
C GLU A 40 4.80 5.00 -6.03
N LYS A 41 5.64 4.35 -6.83
CA LYS A 41 5.90 4.74 -8.22
C LYS A 41 5.67 3.55 -9.12
N TRP A 42 4.85 3.77 -10.14
CA TRP A 42 4.47 2.77 -11.10
C TRP A 42 4.84 3.22 -12.51
N GLN A 43 5.25 2.27 -13.34
CA GLN A 43 5.62 2.54 -14.73
C GLN A 43 4.45 3.14 -15.52
N ASN A 44 3.21 2.72 -15.23
CA ASN A 44 2.01 3.32 -15.78
C ASN A 44 0.79 2.98 -14.90
N ARG A 45 -0.33 3.62 -15.21
CA ARG A 45 -1.59 3.48 -14.47
C ARG A 45 -2.23 2.10 -14.61
N ASP A 46 -2.08 1.43 -15.76
CA ASP A 46 -2.70 0.12 -16.00
C ASP A 46 -2.06 -0.97 -15.11
N LEU A 47 -0.74 -0.91 -14.91
CA LEU A 47 -0.02 -1.81 -14.01
C LEU A 47 -0.39 -1.55 -12.55
N TRP A 48 -0.58 -0.28 -12.14
CA TRP A 48 -1.13 0.03 -10.82
C TRP A 48 -2.57 -0.50 -10.63
N GLN A 49 -3.42 -0.44 -11.66
CA GLN A 49 -4.76 -1.03 -11.59
C GLN A 49 -4.73 -2.56 -11.49
N GLN A 50 -3.72 -3.22 -12.05
CA GLN A 50 -3.50 -4.66 -11.87
C GLN A 50 -3.04 -4.95 -10.44
N HIS A 51 -2.09 -4.16 -9.90
CA HIS A 51 -1.68 -4.22 -8.50
C HIS A 51 -2.88 -4.21 -7.54
N MET A 52 -3.79 -3.24 -7.71
CA MET A 52 -5.00 -3.09 -6.88
C MET A 52 -5.94 -4.32 -6.90
N LYS A 53 -5.76 -5.26 -7.84
CA LYS A 53 -6.56 -6.49 -7.95
C LYS A 53 -5.83 -7.73 -7.44
N ASN A 54 -4.57 -7.61 -7.01
CA ASN A 54 -3.76 -8.75 -6.58
C ASN A 54 -4.26 -9.40 -5.29
N GLU A 55 -3.96 -10.69 -5.17
CA GLU A 55 -4.44 -11.53 -4.07
C GLU A 55 -3.88 -11.11 -2.70
N HIS A 56 -2.64 -10.61 -2.63
CA HIS A 56 -2.07 -10.15 -1.36
C HIS A 56 -2.76 -8.87 -0.84
N LEU A 57 -3.22 -7.97 -1.72
CA LEU A 57 -4.03 -6.82 -1.31
C LEU A 57 -5.43 -7.22 -0.86
N LYS A 58 -6.06 -8.20 -1.55
CA LYS A 58 -7.34 -8.77 -1.09
C LYS A 58 -7.20 -9.43 0.28
N ALA A 59 -6.13 -10.18 0.49
CA ALA A 59 -5.84 -10.82 1.77
C ALA A 59 -5.62 -9.79 2.89
N TYR A 60 -4.85 -8.74 2.62
CA TYR A 60 -4.66 -7.60 3.53
C TYR A 60 -5.99 -6.90 3.86
N SER A 61 -6.78 -6.56 2.85
CA SER A 61 -8.06 -5.87 3.02
C SER A 61 -9.02 -6.69 3.87
N LYS A 62 -9.06 -8.00 3.68
CA LYS A 62 -9.85 -8.92 4.52
C LYS A 62 -9.30 -9.02 5.94
N ALA A 63 -7.98 -9.13 6.11
CA ALA A 63 -7.36 -9.25 7.43
C ALA A 63 -7.56 -8.00 8.29
N THR A 64 -7.63 -6.83 7.66
CA THR A 64 -7.76 -5.53 8.32
C THR A 64 -9.18 -4.97 8.33
N GLU A 65 -10.17 -5.77 7.93
CA GLU A 65 -11.58 -5.39 7.91
C GLU A 65 -12.03 -4.90 9.31
N GLY A 66 -12.68 -3.72 9.35
CA GLY A 66 -13.14 -3.09 10.59
C GLY A 66 -12.04 -2.48 11.47
N THR A 67 -10.77 -2.56 11.07
CA THR A 67 -9.64 -1.98 11.83
C THR A 67 -9.12 -0.66 11.25
N ILE A 68 -9.50 -0.35 10.01
CA ILE A 68 -9.10 0.87 9.29
C ILE A 68 -10.23 1.89 9.38
N GLU A 69 -9.94 3.06 9.96
CA GLU A 69 -10.90 4.16 10.07
C GLU A 69 -11.12 4.88 8.73
N SER A 70 -10.04 5.13 7.98
CA SER A 70 -10.11 5.76 6.66
C SER A 70 -8.98 5.27 5.74
N PHE A 71 -9.24 5.32 4.44
CA PHE A 71 -8.28 4.96 3.39
C PHE A 71 -8.40 5.97 2.24
N THR A 72 -7.25 6.51 1.81
CA THR A 72 -7.18 7.55 0.78
C THR A 72 -6.08 7.21 -0.21
N VAL A 73 -6.35 7.41 -1.50
CA VAL A 73 -5.37 7.28 -2.58
C VAL A 73 -5.31 8.60 -3.33
N ASN A 74 -4.10 9.15 -3.50
CA ASN A 74 -3.86 10.35 -4.29
C ASN A 74 -2.95 10.00 -5.47
N GLU A 75 -3.45 10.18 -6.71
CA GLU A 75 -2.66 10.01 -7.92
C GLU A 75 -1.97 11.34 -8.26
N MET A 76 -0.63 11.32 -8.39
CA MET A 76 0.19 12.53 -8.58
C MET A 76 1.12 12.38 -9.79
N SER A 77 1.58 13.50 -10.35
CA SER A 77 2.60 13.54 -11.41
C SER A 77 3.70 14.53 -11.03
N LEU A 78 4.93 14.23 -11.46
CA LEU A 78 6.01 15.19 -11.35
C LEU A 78 5.74 16.35 -12.32
N LEU A 79 5.96 17.59 -11.87
CA LEU A 79 5.84 18.79 -12.71
C LEU A 79 7.06 18.96 -13.62
#